data_AF-A0A955BSU1-F1
#
_entry.id   AF-A0A955BSU1-F1
#
_cell.length_a   1.000
_cell.length_b   1.000
_cell.length_c   1.000
_cell.angle_alpha   90.00
_cell.angle_beta   90.00
_cell.angle_gamma   90.00
#
_symmetry.space_group_name_H-M   'P 1'
#
loop_
_entity.id
_entity.type
_entity.pdbx_description
1 polymer ?
#
loop_
_entity_poly.entity_id
_entity_poly.type
_entity_poly.pdbx_seq_one_letter_code
_entity_poly.pdbx_strand_id
1 'polypeptide(L)'
;MLRFLIVPVVTAVLSAGSALAAPVTFDWAHVGNAGNAPDLQTDLSVGAVAYDYAISKTEVTNAQYVEFLNAVDPTGANSLELFSVNMTSKFGGITNDGLDDGFHYVARAGREHHPVAFVSWYDAIRFVNWLHNGQGNGDTDTGAYTLLGGTPVPSNRFGVTRNPGARFWLPSEDEWYKAAFHDATAGTAGVYFDFATGSNAI
;
A
#
# COMPACT_ATOMS: atom_id res chain seq x y z
N MET A 1 13.66 52.29 50.10
CA MET A 1 14.40 51.14 49.54
C MET A 1 13.48 50.43 48.55
N LEU A 2 13.82 50.51 47.27
CA LEU A 2 12.98 50.10 46.14
C LEU A 2 12.93 48.57 46.04
N ARG A 3 11.74 47.96 46.20
CA ARG A 3 11.50 46.53 46.00
C ARG A 3 11.31 46.27 44.50
N PHE A 4 12.24 45.55 43.88
CA PHE A 4 12.08 45.04 42.51
C PHE A 4 11.25 43.76 42.53
N LEU A 5 10.11 43.76 41.84
CA LEU A 5 9.34 42.57 41.53
C LEU A 5 9.93 41.94 40.26
N ILE A 6 10.51 40.75 40.37
CA ILE A 6 10.92 39.93 39.21
C ILE A 6 9.72 39.06 38.86
N VAL A 7 9.09 39.32 37.71
CA VAL A 7 8.06 38.43 37.15
C VAL A 7 8.78 37.37 36.30
N PRO A 8 8.73 36.08 36.63
CA PRO A 8 9.28 35.04 35.77
C PRO A 8 8.34 34.87 34.57
N VAL A 9 8.84 35.16 33.37
CA VAL A 9 8.18 34.75 32.13
C VAL A 9 8.45 33.25 31.96
N VAL A 10 7.44 32.43 32.23
CA VAL A 10 7.46 31.00 31.91
C VAL A 10 7.08 30.87 30.45
N THR A 11 8.06 30.63 29.59
CA THR A 11 7.83 30.25 28.19
C THR A 11 7.30 28.81 28.18
N ALA A 12 6.00 28.64 27.97
CA ALA A 12 5.45 27.33 27.67
C ALA A 12 5.92 26.92 26.26
N VAL A 13 6.90 26.01 26.19
CA VAL A 13 7.18 25.29 24.95
C VAL A 13 6.01 24.33 24.75
N LEU A 14 5.06 24.68 23.89
CA LEU A 14 4.16 23.68 23.32
C LEU A 14 5.03 22.78 22.45
N SER A 15 5.42 21.62 22.98
CA SER A 15 5.76 20.51 22.11
C SER A 15 4.49 20.16 21.35
N ALA A 16 4.41 20.58 20.08
CA ALA A 16 3.49 19.96 19.14
C ALA A 16 3.90 18.49 19.10
N GLY A 17 3.21 17.65 19.89
CA GLY A 17 3.31 16.21 19.71
C GLY A 17 2.85 15.95 18.29
N SER A 18 3.74 15.45 17.44
CA SER A 18 3.38 14.96 16.12
C SER A 18 2.17 14.06 16.32
N ALA A 19 1.02 14.44 15.77
CA ALA A 19 -0.11 13.53 15.71
C ALA A 19 0.43 12.31 14.96
N LEU A 20 0.53 11.17 15.65
CA LEU A 20 0.91 9.93 14.99
C LEU A 20 -0.12 9.71 13.88
N ALA A 21 0.37 9.69 12.63
CA ALA A 21 -0.34 9.20 11.46
C ALA A 21 -1.18 7.97 11.83
N ALA A 22 -2.45 7.95 11.42
CA ALA A 22 -3.30 6.80 11.70
C ALA A 22 -2.74 5.58 10.94
N PRO A 23 -2.65 4.40 11.59
CA PRO A 23 -2.12 3.23 10.91
C PRO A 23 -3.00 2.91 9.70
N VAL A 24 -2.35 2.70 8.56
CA VAL A 24 -2.98 2.16 7.35
C VAL A 24 -3.53 0.77 7.69
N THR A 25 -4.83 0.61 7.51
CA THR A 25 -5.55 -0.64 7.72
C THR A 25 -6.34 -0.99 6.47
N PHE A 26 -6.69 -2.26 6.32
CA PHE A 26 -7.46 -2.79 5.20
C PHE A 26 -8.58 -3.67 5.71
N ASP A 27 -9.69 -3.69 4.98
CA ASP A 27 -10.67 -4.77 5.10
C ASP A 27 -10.20 -5.94 4.22
N TRP A 28 -9.99 -7.09 4.87
CA TRP A 28 -9.40 -8.28 4.26
C TRP A 28 -10.48 -9.31 3.94
N ALA A 29 -10.49 -9.81 2.71
CA ALA A 29 -11.24 -11.00 2.33
C ALA A 29 -10.37 -12.23 2.52
N HIS A 30 -10.86 -13.22 3.28
CA HIS A 30 -10.22 -14.52 3.38
C HIS A 30 -10.46 -15.33 2.10
N VAL A 31 -9.39 -15.84 1.49
CA VAL A 31 -9.43 -16.73 0.34
C VAL A 31 -8.96 -18.11 0.78
N GLY A 32 -9.94 -19.02 0.92
CA GLY A 32 -9.71 -20.39 1.40
C GLY A 32 -9.40 -21.38 0.28
N ASN A 33 -9.74 -22.65 0.51
CA ASN A 33 -9.57 -23.75 -0.44
C ASN A 33 -8.12 -23.93 -0.88
N ALA A 34 -7.16 -23.86 0.05
CA ALA A 34 -5.77 -24.23 -0.20
C ALA A 34 -5.65 -25.55 -0.99
N GLY A 35 -4.82 -25.54 -2.04
CA GLY A 35 -4.62 -26.69 -2.93
C GLY A 35 -5.73 -26.89 -3.97
N ASN A 36 -6.49 -25.84 -4.29
CA ASN A 36 -7.48 -25.89 -5.36
C ASN A 36 -6.83 -26.15 -6.74
N ALA A 37 -7.54 -26.89 -7.58
CA ALA A 37 -7.16 -27.06 -8.97
C ALA A 37 -7.26 -25.73 -9.75
N PRO A 38 -6.40 -25.51 -10.77
CA PRO A 38 -6.47 -24.32 -11.59
C PRO A 38 -7.73 -24.33 -12.46
N ASP A 39 -8.11 -23.16 -12.93
CA ASP A 39 -8.95 -23.00 -14.10
C ASP A 39 -8.17 -23.45 -15.34
N LEU A 40 -8.74 -24.39 -16.09
CA LEU A 40 -8.11 -24.96 -17.27
C LEU A 40 -8.68 -24.29 -18.52
N GLN A 41 -7.93 -23.34 -19.08
CA GLN A 41 -8.21 -22.74 -20.37
C GLN A 41 -7.39 -23.44 -21.46
N THR A 42 -7.75 -23.23 -22.73
CA THR A 42 -7.17 -23.96 -23.88
C THR A 42 -5.64 -23.97 -23.89
N ASP A 43 -5.01 -22.86 -23.48
CA ASP A 43 -3.55 -22.68 -23.51
C ASP A 43 -2.96 -22.16 -22.18
N LEU A 44 -3.74 -22.10 -21.11
CA LEU A 44 -3.32 -21.54 -19.82
C LEU A 44 -3.99 -22.25 -18.65
N SER A 45 -3.24 -22.46 -17.57
CA SER A 45 -3.77 -22.85 -16.27
C SER A 45 -3.52 -21.73 -15.26
N VAL A 46 -4.56 -21.26 -14.57
CA VAL A 46 -4.47 -20.14 -13.62
C VAL A 46 -5.35 -20.36 -12.40
N GLY A 47 -5.00 -19.77 -11.26
CA GLY A 47 -5.82 -19.76 -10.05
C GLY A 47 -5.51 -20.86 -9.03
N ALA A 48 -4.56 -21.75 -9.30
CA ALA A 48 -4.15 -22.76 -8.33
C ALA A 48 -3.26 -22.14 -7.23
N VAL A 49 -3.71 -22.23 -5.97
CA VAL A 49 -2.94 -21.69 -4.84
C VAL A 49 -2.88 -22.71 -3.71
N ALA A 50 -1.67 -23.06 -3.28
CA ALA A 50 -1.41 -24.15 -2.33
C ALA A 50 -1.70 -23.80 -0.85
N TYR A 51 -2.07 -22.56 -0.54
CA TYR A 51 -2.30 -22.06 0.81
C TYR A 51 -3.50 -21.12 0.86
N ASP A 52 -4.05 -20.97 2.07
CA ASP A 52 -5.04 -19.93 2.37
C ASP A 52 -4.33 -18.60 2.56
N TYR A 53 -4.97 -17.50 2.18
CA TYR A 53 -4.44 -16.15 2.32
C TYR A 53 -5.58 -15.15 2.46
N ALA A 54 -5.23 -13.87 2.55
CA ALA A 54 -6.20 -12.80 2.50
C ALA A 54 -5.78 -11.73 1.49
N ILE A 55 -6.76 -11.10 0.86
CA ILE A 55 -6.57 -10.01 -0.11
C ILE A 55 -7.42 -8.82 0.29
N SER A 56 -6.95 -7.60 0.03
CA SER A 56 -7.72 -6.40 0.36
C SER A 56 -9.00 -6.37 -0.49
N LYS A 57 -10.14 -6.05 0.13
CA LYS A 57 -11.43 -5.98 -0.58
C LYS A 57 -11.51 -4.83 -1.58
N THR A 58 -10.67 -3.83 -1.40
CA THR A 58 -10.57 -2.65 -2.27
C THR A 58 -9.11 -2.41 -2.64
N GLU A 59 -8.89 -1.59 -3.66
CA GLU A 59 -7.57 -1.06 -3.98
C GLU A 59 -7.01 -0.19 -2.84
N VAL A 60 -5.69 0.02 -2.87
CA VAL A 60 -5.04 1.02 -2.02
C VAL A 60 -5.57 2.40 -2.36
N THR A 61 -6.05 3.12 -1.35
CA THR A 61 -6.68 4.43 -1.51
C THR A 61 -5.66 5.57 -1.52
N ASN A 62 -6.05 6.73 -2.04
CA ASN A 62 -5.21 7.94 -1.98
C ASN A 62 -4.84 8.30 -0.54
N ALA A 63 -5.76 8.20 0.42
CA ALA A 63 -5.46 8.47 1.82
C ALA A 63 -4.39 7.52 2.39
N GLN A 64 -4.51 6.21 2.14
CA GLN A 64 -3.52 5.24 2.61
C GLN A 64 -2.14 5.46 1.98
N TYR A 65 -2.10 5.83 0.69
CA TYR A 65 -0.83 6.12 0.02
C TYR A 65 -0.21 7.45 0.51
N VAL A 66 -1.03 8.44 0.87
CA VAL A 66 -0.56 9.69 1.49
C VAL A 66 0.08 9.44 2.84
N GLU A 67 -0.49 8.57 3.69
CA GLU A 67 0.14 8.18 4.96
C GLU A 67 1.53 7.56 4.72
N PHE A 68 1.67 6.72 3.70
CA PHE A 68 2.96 6.17 3.30
C PHE A 68 3.94 7.26 2.85
N LEU A 69 3.54 8.12 1.90
CA LEU A 69 4.41 9.17 1.36
C LEU A 69 4.91 10.11 2.46
N ASN A 70 4.01 10.56 3.33
CA ASN A 70 4.35 11.45 4.44
C ASN A 70 5.22 10.79 5.50
N ALA A 71 5.16 9.46 5.65
CA ALA A 71 6.00 8.73 6.58
C ALA A 71 7.44 8.53 6.05
N VAL A 72 7.60 8.26 4.75
CA VAL A 72 8.90 7.90 4.16
C VAL A 72 9.61 9.05 3.44
N ASP A 73 8.87 10.10 3.11
CA ASP A 73 9.37 11.34 2.52
C ASP A 73 8.68 12.57 3.15
N PRO A 74 8.90 12.81 4.46
CA PRO A 74 8.15 13.80 5.21
C PRO A 74 8.40 15.24 4.71
N THR A 75 9.55 15.48 4.08
CA THR A 75 9.91 16.79 3.50
C THR A 75 9.46 16.98 2.05
N GLY A 76 8.98 15.92 1.38
CA GLY A 76 8.61 15.99 -0.02
C GLY A 76 9.78 16.07 -1.00
N ALA A 77 10.96 15.58 -0.63
CA ALA A 77 12.14 15.63 -1.49
C ALA A 77 12.00 14.76 -2.74
N ASN A 78 11.15 13.74 -2.65
CA ASN A 78 10.75 12.82 -3.70
C ASN A 78 11.93 12.14 -4.42
N SER A 79 13.01 11.83 -3.68
CA SER A 79 14.25 11.27 -4.26
C SER A 79 14.08 9.88 -4.87
N LEU A 80 13.06 9.13 -4.43
CA LEU A 80 12.67 7.83 -4.97
C LEU A 80 11.53 7.91 -6.00
N GLU A 81 11.06 9.12 -6.32
CA GLU A 81 9.95 9.36 -7.25
C GLU A 81 8.64 8.62 -6.88
N LEU A 82 8.44 8.32 -5.59
CA LEU A 82 7.22 7.67 -5.07
C LEU A 82 5.97 8.50 -5.36
N PHE A 83 6.12 9.82 -5.41
CA PHE A 83 5.08 10.72 -5.89
C PHE A 83 5.30 11.06 -7.36
N SER A 84 4.30 10.79 -8.20
CA SER A 84 4.27 11.29 -9.57
C SER A 84 3.50 12.62 -9.65
N VAL A 85 4.01 13.60 -10.39
CA VAL A 85 3.26 14.85 -10.66
C VAL A 85 1.88 14.58 -11.28
N ASN A 86 1.70 13.46 -11.97
CA ASN A 86 0.41 13.06 -12.53
C ASN A 86 -0.64 12.69 -11.48
N MET A 87 -0.23 12.42 -10.23
CA MET A 87 -1.16 12.28 -9.09
C MET A 87 -1.94 13.57 -8.81
N THR A 88 -1.44 14.73 -9.26
CA THR A 88 -2.14 16.02 -9.23
C THR A 88 -3.07 16.23 -10.44
N SER A 89 -3.08 15.33 -11.41
CA SER A 89 -3.95 15.47 -12.59
C SER A 89 -5.42 15.24 -12.24
N LYS A 90 -6.31 15.46 -13.21
CA LYS A 90 -7.74 15.14 -13.06
C LYS A 90 -8.03 13.65 -12.83
N PHE A 91 -7.06 12.77 -13.11
CA PHE A 91 -7.16 11.33 -12.90
C PHE A 91 -6.44 10.85 -11.63
N GLY A 92 -5.71 11.73 -10.94
CA GLY A 92 -5.06 11.42 -9.68
C GLY A 92 -5.83 11.95 -8.47
N GLY A 93 -5.37 11.63 -7.26
CA GLY A 93 -6.06 12.00 -6.02
C GLY A 93 -5.16 12.60 -4.95
N ILE A 94 -3.93 13.01 -5.28
CA ILE A 94 -2.95 13.48 -4.29
C ILE A 94 -2.32 14.81 -4.77
N THR A 95 -2.21 15.78 -3.87
CA THR A 95 -1.41 17.00 -4.05
C THR A 95 -0.17 16.96 -3.17
N ASN A 96 0.81 17.83 -3.48
CA ASN A 96 2.09 17.96 -2.77
C ASN A 96 2.32 19.41 -2.31
N ASP A 97 1.24 20.11 -1.96
CA ASP A 97 1.22 21.51 -1.56
C ASP A 97 1.15 21.70 -0.03
N GLY A 98 1.29 20.61 0.73
CA GLY A 98 1.45 20.66 2.17
C GLY A 98 2.77 21.34 2.56
N LEU A 99 2.70 22.18 3.60
CA LEU A 99 3.82 23.02 4.02
C LEU A 99 4.55 22.50 5.26
N ASP A 100 3.95 21.54 5.96
CA ASP A 100 4.48 20.99 7.22
C ASP A 100 5.21 19.67 6.98
N ASP A 101 6.28 19.44 7.73
CA ASP A 101 7.05 18.20 7.72
C ASP A 101 6.16 17.03 8.17
N GLY A 102 6.10 15.98 7.35
CA GLY A 102 5.20 14.85 7.54
C GLY A 102 3.75 15.11 7.11
N PHE A 103 3.46 16.24 6.47
CA PHE A 103 2.15 16.56 5.89
C PHE A 103 2.28 17.17 4.48
N HIS A 104 3.39 16.91 3.80
CA HIS A 104 3.67 17.47 2.48
C HIS A 104 2.67 17.00 1.42
N TYR A 105 2.29 15.72 1.49
CA TYR A 105 1.34 15.10 0.59
C TYR A 105 -0.06 15.12 1.19
N VAL A 106 -1.07 15.44 0.37
CA VAL A 106 -2.45 15.60 0.81
C VAL A 106 -3.39 14.89 -0.15
N ALA A 107 -4.28 14.05 0.38
CA ALA A 107 -5.34 13.46 -0.43
C ALA A 107 -6.35 14.55 -0.81
N ARG A 108 -6.73 14.59 -2.09
CA ARG A 108 -7.70 15.56 -2.59
C ARG A 108 -9.05 15.37 -1.93
N ALA A 109 -9.66 16.48 -1.53
CA ALA A 109 -11.01 16.50 -0.97
C ALA A 109 -11.99 15.73 -1.87
N GLY A 110 -12.65 14.71 -1.30
CA GLY A 110 -13.61 13.84 -1.98
C GLY A 110 -12.98 12.69 -2.79
N ARG A 111 -11.66 12.52 -2.76
CA ARG A 111 -10.93 11.43 -3.43
C ARG A 111 -10.10 10.56 -2.49
N GLU A 112 -10.23 10.79 -1.19
CA GLU A 112 -9.48 10.10 -0.13
C GLU A 112 -9.63 8.59 -0.22
N HIS A 113 -10.85 8.11 -0.50
CA HIS A 113 -11.19 6.69 -0.62
C HIS A 113 -11.20 6.17 -2.07
N HIS A 114 -10.79 6.98 -3.03
CA HIS A 114 -10.59 6.49 -4.41
C HIS A 114 -9.25 5.76 -4.50
N PRO A 115 -9.10 4.80 -5.43
CA PRO A 115 -7.82 4.15 -5.68
C PRO A 115 -6.73 5.17 -6.00
N VAL A 116 -5.53 4.94 -5.45
CA VAL A 116 -4.36 5.69 -5.87
C VAL A 116 -3.99 5.30 -7.31
N ALA A 117 -3.54 6.28 -8.09
CA ALA A 117 -3.15 6.10 -9.48
C ALA A 117 -1.73 6.63 -9.71
N PHE A 118 -1.15 6.30 -10.87
CA PHE A 118 0.22 6.70 -11.24
C PHE A 118 1.31 6.14 -10.32
N VAL A 119 1.08 4.95 -9.79
CA VAL A 119 2.02 4.18 -8.96
C VAL A 119 2.69 3.15 -9.87
N SER A 120 4.02 3.12 -9.89
CA SER A 120 4.78 2.08 -10.59
C SER A 120 4.79 0.78 -9.78
N TRP A 121 5.19 -0.32 -10.41
CA TRP A 121 5.36 -1.58 -9.69
C TRP A 121 6.39 -1.47 -8.54
N TYR A 122 7.46 -0.68 -8.72
CA TYR A 122 8.47 -0.48 -7.67
C TYR A 122 7.92 0.34 -6.50
N ASP A 123 7.08 1.34 -6.77
CA ASP A 123 6.43 2.13 -5.74
C ASP A 123 5.46 1.27 -4.92
N ALA A 124 4.72 0.39 -5.59
CA ALA A 124 3.79 -0.54 -4.96
C ALA A 124 4.50 -1.52 -4.02
N ILE A 125 5.62 -2.13 -4.45
CA ILE A 125 6.36 -3.05 -3.57
C ILE A 125 7.10 -2.33 -2.43
N ARG A 126 7.46 -1.05 -2.60
CA ARG A 126 7.99 -0.21 -1.51
C ARG A 126 6.94 0.12 -0.47
N PHE A 127 5.72 0.44 -0.91
CA PHE A 127 4.56 0.57 -0.03
C PHE A 127 4.31 -0.72 0.75
N VAL A 128 4.40 -1.87 0.08
CA VAL A 128 4.24 -3.18 0.73
C VAL A 128 5.38 -3.49 1.72
N ASN A 129 6.62 -3.14 1.42
CA ASN A 129 7.74 -3.26 2.36
C ASN A 129 7.52 -2.40 3.60
N TRP A 130 7.08 -1.16 3.42
CA TRP A 130 6.74 -0.27 4.52
C TRP A 130 5.62 -0.83 5.41
N LEU A 131 4.54 -1.35 4.82
CA LEU A 131 3.49 -2.07 5.55
C LEU A 131 4.04 -3.29 6.30
N HIS A 132 4.86 -4.09 5.61
CA HIS A 132 5.50 -5.27 6.19
C HIS A 132 6.34 -4.93 7.41
N ASN A 133 7.05 -3.80 7.37
CA ASN A 133 7.96 -3.36 8.43
C ASN A 133 7.27 -2.56 9.54
N GLY A 134 5.94 -2.54 9.57
CA GLY A 134 5.18 -1.95 10.67
C GLY A 134 4.84 -0.47 10.49
N GLN A 135 4.94 0.06 9.26
CA GLN A 135 4.59 1.44 8.91
C GLN A 135 5.50 2.49 9.59
N GLY A 136 5.13 3.77 9.56
CA GLY A 136 5.94 4.86 10.14
C GLY A 136 7.33 4.92 9.50
N ASN A 137 8.38 4.74 10.30
CA ASN A 137 9.77 4.72 9.84
C ASN A 137 10.20 3.36 9.24
N GLY A 138 9.26 2.50 8.87
CA GLY A 138 9.51 1.20 8.26
C GLY A 138 10.31 1.33 6.96
N ASP A 139 11.31 0.47 6.79
CA ASP A 139 12.16 0.45 5.59
C ASP A 139 11.34 0.13 4.33
N THR A 140 11.67 0.77 3.21
CA THR A 140 10.97 0.58 1.93
C THR A 140 11.68 -0.38 0.98
N ASP A 141 12.97 -0.64 1.17
CA ASP A 141 13.79 -1.40 0.23
C ASP A 141 14.02 -2.86 0.68
N THR A 142 13.61 -3.22 1.90
CA THR A 142 13.71 -4.56 2.49
C THR A 142 12.42 -4.96 3.19
N GLY A 143 12.20 -6.27 3.38
CA GLY A 143 10.99 -6.82 4.01
C GLY A 143 10.36 -7.89 3.13
N ALA A 144 9.16 -7.61 2.60
CA ALA A 144 8.46 -8.49 1.67
C ALA A 144 9.18 -8.65 0.33
N TYR A 145 9.95 -7.64 -0.09
CA TYR A 145 10.77 -7.61 -1.30
C TYR A 145 12.12 -6.98 -0.99
N THR A 146 13.15 -7.39 -1.73
CA THR A 146 14.50 -6.79 -1.63
C THR A 146 14.78 -5.94 -2.86
N LEU A 147 14.93 -4.64 -2.68
CA LEU A 147 15.29 -3.65 -3.69
C LEU A 147 16.70 -3.15 -3.42
N LEU A 148 17.53 -3.04 -4.47
CA LEU A 148 18.92 -2.61 -4.35
C LEU A 148 19.17 -1.28 -5.07
N GLY A 149 20.14 -0.51 -4.57
CA GLY A 149 20.69 0.67 -5.24
C GLY A 149 20.08 2.02 -4.84
N GLY A 150 18.99 2.04 -4.06
CA GLY A 150 18.42 3.30 -3.52
C GLY A 150 17.92 4.28 -4.59
N THR A 151 17.52 3.77 -5.76
CA THR A 151 17.01 4.55 -6.89
C THR A 151 15.54 4.21 -7.18
N PRO A 152 14.77 5.10 -7.84
CA PRO A 152 13.37 4.84 -8.21
C PRO A 152 13.18 3.47 -8.88
N VAL A 153 14.02 3.17 -9.88
CA VAL A 153 14.16 1.83 -10.45
C VAL A 153 15.35 1.12 -9.79
N PRO A 154 15.16 0.00 -9.07
CA PRO A 154 16.25 -0.66 -8.37
C PRO A 154 17.22 -1.36 -9.32
N SER A 155 18.46 -1.54 -8.89
CA SER A 155 19.51 -2.16 -9.72
C SER A 155 19.23 -3.64 -10.02
N ASN A 156 18.51 -4.33 -9.13
CA ASN A 156 18.07 -5.71 -9.30
C ASN A 156 16.66 -5.86 -9.93
N ARG A 157 16.15 -4.84 -10.63
CA ARG A 157 14.79 -4.75 -11.18
C ARG A 157 14.20 -6.01 -11.84
N PHE A 158 15.01 -6.84 -12.48
CA PHE A 158 14.55 -8.06 -13.18
C PHE A 158 14.47 -9.30 -12.30
N GLY A 159 15.02 -9.25 -11.08
CA GLY A 159 15.08 -10.39 -10.16
C GLY A 159 14.33 -10.17 -8.85
N VAL A 160 13.57 -9.08 -8.72
CA VAL A 160 12.81 -8.82 -7.51
C VAL A 160 11.66 -9.83 -7.42
N THR A 161 11.64 -10.61 -6.35
CA THR A 161 10.63 -11.62 -6.06
C THR A 161 10.19 -11.50 -4.61
N ARG A 162 9.01 -12.03 -4.28
CA ARG A 162 8.50 -12.06 -2.90
C ARG A 162 9.44 -12.87 -2.01
N ASN A 163 9.93 -12.27 -0.93
CA ASN A 163 10.79 -12.92 0.04
C ASN A 163 9.99 -13.96 0.87
N PRO A 164 10.61 -15.07 1.28
CA PRO A 164 10.03 -15.97 2.27
C PRO A 164 9.65 -15.25 3.57
N GLY A 165 8.49 -15.56 4.12
CA GLY A 165 8.01 -14.96 5.38
C GLY A 165 7.33 -13.59 5.23
N ALA A 166 7.13 -13.10 4.00
CA ALA A 166 6.36 -11.90 3.74
C ALA A 166 4.93 -12.00 4.33
N ARG A 167 4.56 -11.02 5.16
CA ARG A 167 3.21 -10.89 5.73
C ARG A 167 2.23 -10.05 4.89
N PHE A 168 2.77 -9.21 4.01
CA PHE A 168 2.03 -8.45 3.00
C PHE A 168 2.80 -8.58 1.68
N TRP A 169 2.10 -8.69 0.56
CA TRP A 169 2.69 -8.83 -0.78
C TRP A 169 1.68 -8.35 -1.84
N LEU A 170 2.16 -8.03 -3.04
CA LEU A 170 1.29 -7.92 -4.21
C LEU A 170 0.88 -9.32 -4.66
N PRO A 171 -0.42 -9.58 -4.91
CA PRO A 171 -0.87 -10.91 -5.29
C PRO A 171 -0.22 -11.35 -6.60
N SER A 172 0.10 -12.64 -6.71
CA SER A 172 0.39 -13.25 -8.01
C SER A 172 -0.87 -13.27 -8.89
N GLU A 173 -0.71 -13.59 -10.18
CA GLU A 173 -1.84 -13.79 -11.07
C GLU A 173 -2.76 -14.92 -10.58
N ASP A 174 -2.20 -16.04 -10.10
CA ASP A 174 -2.99 -17.13 -9.51
C ASP A 174 -3.75 -16.70 -8.25
N GLU A 175 -3.11 -15.93 -7.36
CA GLU A 175 -3.76 -15.41 -6.17
C GLU A 175 -4.91 -14.47 -6.57
N TRP A 176 -4.65 -13.46 -7.41
CA TRP A 176 -5.68 -12.51 -7.82
C TRP A 176 -6.85 -13.19 -8.55
N TYR A 177 -6.55 -14.10 -9.49
CA TYR A 177 -7.56 -14.82 -10.26
C TYR A 177 -8.43 -15.72 -9.37
N LYS A 178 -7.81 -16.47 -8.45
CA LYS A 178 -8.54 -17.29 -7.49
C LYS A 178 -9.47 -16.44 -6.64
N ALA A 179 -8.97 -15.33 -6.11
CA ALA A 179 -9.78 -14.43 -5.28
C ALA A 179 -10.99 -13.86 -6.03
N ALA A 180 -10.83 -13.57 -7.32
CA ALA A 180 -11.86 -12.96 -8.14
C ALA A 180 -12.91 -13.96 -8.64
N PHE A 181 -12.49 -15.16 -9.07
CA PHE A 181 -13.35 -16.04 -9.87
C PHE A 181 -13.63 -17.39 -9.24
N HIS A 182 -12.84 -17.88 -8.28
CA HIS A 182 -13.03 -19.23 -7.73
C HIS A 182 -14.37 -19.34 -6.99
N ASP A 183 -15.15 -20.38 -7.30
CA ASP A 183 -16.33 -20.71 -6.51
C ASP A 183 -15.90 -21.29 -5.16
N ALA A 184 -15.97 -20.46 -4.12
CA ALA A 184 -15.60 -20.84 -2.77
C ALA A 184 -16.37 -22.08 -2.25
N THR A 185 -17.57 -22.36 -2.78
CA THR A 185 -18.39 -23.52 -2.39
C THR A 185 -17.92 -24.82 -3.04
N ALA A 186 -17.09 -24.75 -4.08
CA ALA A 186 -16.57 -25.91 -4.81
C ALA A 186 -15.40 -26.61 -4.11
N GLY A 187 -14.96 -26.13 -2.93
CA GLY A 187 -13.82 -26.69 -2.22
C GLY A 187 -12.54 -26.59 -3.05
N THR A 188 -11.77 -27.67 -3.17
CA THR A 188 -10.52 -27.68 -3.97
C THR A 188 -10.76 -27.96 -5.46
N ALA A 189 -12.01 -28.06 -5.93
CA ALA A 189 -12.28 -28.23 -7.34
C ALA A 189 -11.96 -26.95 -8.15
N GLY A 190 -11.54 -27.12 -9.40
CA GLY A 190 -11.23 -26.02 -10.31
C GLY A 190 -12.49 -25.43 -10.95
N VAL A 191 -13.40 -24.94 -10.13
CA VAL A 191 -14.65 -24.29 -10.57
C VAL A 191 -14.49 -22.79 -10.41
N TYR A 192 -14.61 -22.07 -11.52
CA TYR A 192 -14.46 -20.63 -11.59
C TYR A 192 -15.63 -20.02 -12.35
N PHE A 193 -16.02 -18.82 -11.95
CA PHE A 193 -17.05 -18.03 -12.60
C PHE A 193 -16.48 -17.25 -13.79
N ASP A 194 -17.30 -17.00 -14.82
CA ASP A 194 -16.90 -16.15 -15.95
C ASP A 194 -16.70 -14.67 -15.54
N PHE A 195 -17.39 -14.24 -14.47
CA PHE A 195 -17.32 -12.88 -13.96
C PHE A 195 -17.00 -12.85 -12.46
N ALA A 196 -16.19 -11.87 -12.07
CA ALA A 196 -15.78 -11.64 -10.68
C ALA A 196 -16.92 -11.18 -9.74
N THR A 197 -18.16 -11.22 -10.23
CA THR A 197 -19.39 -11.04 -9.45
C THR A 197 -19.89 -12.34 -8.83
N GLY A 198 -19.18 -13.45 -9.05
CA GLY A 198 -19.60 -14.78 -8.60
C GLY A 198 -20.69 -15.39 -9.50
N SER A 199 -20.66 -15.07 -10.80
CA SER A 199 -21.71 -15.43 -11.75
C SER A 199 -21.12 -15.71 -13.13
N ASN A 200 -21.79 -16.57 -13.90
CA ASN A 200 -21.50 -16.80 -15.33
C ASN A 200 -22.35 -15.89 -16.23
N ALA A 201 -23.08 -14.95 -15.65
CA ALA A 201 -23.90 -13.97 -16.34
C ALA A 201 -23.63 -12.56 -15.80
N ILE A 202 -23.74 -11.58 -16.70
CA ILE A 202 -23.63 -10.13 -16.41
C ILE A 202 -24.91 -9.62 -15.74
#